data_AF-A0A6B3EWT1-F1
#
_entry.id   AF-A0A6B3EWT1-F1
#
_cell.length_a   1.000
_cell.length_b   1.000
_cell.length_c   1.000
_cell.angle_alpha   90.00
_cell.angle_beta   90.00
_cell.angle_gamma   90.00
#
_symmetry.space_group_name_H-M   'P 1'
#
loop_
_entity.id
_entity.type
_entity.pdbx_description
1 polymer ?
#
loop_
_entity_poly.entity_id
_entity_poly.type
_entity_poly.pdbx_seq_one_letter_code
_entity_poly.pdbx_strand_id
1 'polypeptide(L)'
;RVTEETRHLVLEMGARGIGHIRYLTSLTPPSIGIVLNVGSAHIGEFGGKEQIAVAKGEMVEALPESGLAVLNADDPLVRGMAPRTRARVLLFGEADDAEVRAENVTLTDTGRPRFLLRTPTGCGEVTLRLYGEHHVS
;
A
#
# COMPACT_ATOMS: atom_id res chain seq x y z
N ARG A 1 -8.93 21.58 -2.62
CA ARG A 1 -9.81 22.11 -1.56
C ARG A 1 -10.86 21.06 -1.28
N VAL A 2 -11.03 20.64 -0.03
CA VAL A 2 -12.11 19.73 0.39
C VAL A 2 -13.35 20.59 0.66
N THR A 3 -14.51 20.10 0.24
CA THR A 3 -15.82 20.73 0.40
C THR A 3 -16.82 19.71 0.92
N GLU A 4 -18.02 20.15 1.32
CA GLU A 4 -19.10 19.25 1.76
C GLU A 4 -19.56 18.28 0.66
N GLU A 5 -19.34 18.62 -0.61
CA GLU A 5 -19.65 17.76 -1.76
C GLU A 5 -18.57 16.68 -2.03
N THR A 6 -17.43 16.74 -1.34
CA THR A 6 -16.33 15.80 -1.54
C THR A 6 -16.72 14.42 -1.01
N ARG A 7 -16.98 13.47 -1.93
CA ARG A 7 -17.37 12.08 -1.59
C ARG A 7 -16.20 11.19 -1.17
N HIS A 8 -15.02 11.44 -1.72
CA HIS A 8 -13.83 10.65 -1.48
C HIS A 8 -12.62 11.56 -1.30
N LEU A 9 -11.74 11.18 -0.37
CA LEU A 9 -10.51 11.89 -0.08
C LEU A 9 -9.37 10.88 -0.04
N VAL A 10 -8.33 11.11 -0.84
CA VAL A 10 -7.11 10.31 -0.87
C VAL A 10 -5.97 11.19 -0.37
N LEU A 11 -5.29 10.76 0.68
CA LEU A 11 -4.19 11.50 1.31
C LEU A 11 -2.95 10.62 1.36
N GLU A 12 -1.81 11.23 1.04
CA GLU A 12 -0.50 10.64 1.26
C GLU A 12 -0.01 10.99 2.67
N MET A 13 0.37 9.97 3.45
CA MET A 13 0.89 10.14 4.81
C MET A 13 2.42 10.00 4.83
N GLY A 14 3.12 11.09 4.55
CA GLY A 14 4.58 11.13 4.61
C GLY A 14 5.12 11.15 6.05
N ALA A 15 6.23 10.45 6.30
CA ALA A 15 6.86 10.41 7.62
C ALA A 15 8.39 10.36 7.53
N ARG A 16 9.04 10.98 8.52
CA ARG A 16 10.50 10.97 8.75
C ARG A 16 10.87 10.47 10.15
N GLY A 17 9.86 10.02 10.91
CA GLY A 17 10.01 9.52 12.26
C GLY A 17 8.77 8.74 12.70
N ILE A 18 8.95 7.91 13.73
CA ILE A 18 7.85 7.21 14.40
C ILE A 18 6.92 8.25 15.06
N GLY A 19 5.61 8.02 15.01
CA GLY A 19 4.58 8.92 15.53
C GLY A 19 4.03 9.89 14.48
N HIS A 20 4.73 10.10 13.36
CA HIS A 20 4.31 11.08 12.36
C HIS A 20 3.04 10.63 11.62
N ILE A 21 2.96 9.36 11.21
CA ILE A 21 1.77 8.83 10.52
C ILE A 21 0.61 8.76 11.51
N ARG A 22 0.87 8.33 12.75
CA ARG A 22 -0.13 8.37 13.82
C ARG A 22 -0.69 9.78 14.05
N TYR A 23 0.16 10.80 14.02
CA TYR A 23 -0.28 12.19 14.12
C TYR A 23 -1.18 12.57 12.94
N LEU A 24 -0.73 12.33 11.70
CA LEU A 24 -1.50 12.69 10.49
C LEU A 24 -2.85 11.96 10.40
N THR A 25 -2.88 10.69 10.78
CA THR A 25 -4.12 9.89 10.82
C THR A 25 -5.04 10.29 11.96
N SER A 26 -4.55 10.93 13.03
CA SER A 26 -5.42 11.51 14.05
C SER A 26 -6.13 12.79 13.58
N LEU A 27 -5.51 13.55 12.67
CA LEU A 27 -6.13 14.72 12.02
C LEU A 27 -7.12 14.31 10.93
N THR A 28 -6.82 13.21 10.22
CA THR A 28 -7.61 12.70 9.09
C THR A 28 -7.82 11.19 9.23
N PRO A 29 -8.75 10.76 10.11
CA PRO A 29 -8.97 9.35 10.37
C PRO A 29 -9.37 8.58 9.10
N PRO A 30 -8.59 7.57 8.68
CA PRO A 30 -8.84 6.84 7.46
C PRO A 30 -9.85 5.71 7.68
N SER A 31 -10.67 5.42 6.66
CA SER A 31 -11.43 4.16 6.57
C SER A 31 -10.64 3.07 5.82
N ILE A 32 -9.66 3.47 5.00
CA ILE A 32 -8.78 2.60 4.22
C ILE A 32 -7.34 3.07 4.41
N GLY A 33 -6.46 2.15 4.80
CA GLY A 33 -5.02 2.41 4.97
C GLY A 33 -4.22 1.54 4.01
N ILE A 34 -3.29 2.14 3.28
CA ILE A 34 -2.49 1.45 2.25
C ILE A 34 -1.02 1.61 2.60
N VAL A 35 -0.29 0.49 2.61
CA VAL A 35 1.17 0.51 2.72
C VAL A 35 1.76 -0.21 1.51
N LEU A 36 2.51 0.53 0.70
CA LEU A 36 3.02 0.05 -0.59
C LEU A 36 4.34 -0.71 -0.49
N ASN A 37 5.30 -0.20 0.28
CA ASN A 37 6.62 -0.82 0.46
C ASN A 37 7.35 -0.23 1.68
N VAL A 38 8.39 -0.95 2.13
CA VAL A 38 9.44 -0.50 3.03
C VAL A 38 10.76 -0.44 2.27
N GLY A 39 10.96 0.66 1.55
CA GLY A 39 12.20 0.98 0.86
C GLY A 39 13.34 1.47 1.80
N SER A 40 14.34 2.12 1.20
CA SER A 40 15.50 2.73 1.90
C SER A 40 15.39 4.24 2.07
N ALA A 41 14.27 4.85 1.67
CA ALA A 41 14.05 6.28 1.83
C ALA A 41 14.16 6.68 3.30
N HIS A 42 14.88 7.76 3.58
CA HIS A 42 15.10 8.28 4.94
C HIS A 42 15.74 7.29 5.92
N ILE A 43 16.43 6.23 5.44
CA ILE A 43 16.99 5.19 6.31
C ILE A 43 17.94 5.73 7.39
N GLY A 44 18.71 6.78 7.08
CA GLY A 44 19.59 7.45 8.05
C GLY A 44 18.83 8.23 9.13
N GLU A 45 17.65 8.75 8.82
CA GLU A 45 16.79 9.48 9.78
C GLU A 45 16.02 8.49 10.67
N PHE A 46 15.61 7.35 10.12
CA PHE A 46 14.89 6.31 10.86
C PHE A 46 15.79 5.35 11.65
N GLY A 47 17.05 5.17 11.24
CA GLY A 47 17.96 4.21 11.88
C GLY A 47 17.77 2.76 11.44
N GLY A 48 17.18 2.52 10.25
CA GLY A 48 17.03 1.18 9.67
C GLY A 48 15.66 0.91 9.03
N LYS A 49 15.57 -0.17 8.25
CA LYS A 49 14.32 -0.56 7.58
C LYS A 49 13.24 -1.00 8.57
N GLU A 50 13.65 -1.60 9.68
CA GLU A 50 12.78 -2.05 10.76
C GLU A 50 12.06 -0.85 11.39
N GLN A 51 12.77 0.27 11.58
CA GLN A 51 12.20 1.50 12.11
C GLN A 51 11.26 2.18 11.09
N ILE A 52 11.60 2.11 9.80
CA ILE A 52 10.69 2.53 8.72
C ILE A 52 9.40 1.68 8.76
N ALA A 53 9.50 0.36 8.95
CA ALA A 53 8.34 -0.52 9.06
C ALA A 53 7.49 -0.23 10.30
N VAL A 54 8.12 0.08 11.45
CA VAL A 54 7.40 0.51 12.66
C VAL A 54 6.58 1.76 12.35
N ALA A 55 7.21 2.79 11.77
CA ALA A 55 6.56 4.05 11.44
C ALA A 55 5.46 3.89 10.37
N LYS A 56 5.71 3.15 9.29
CA LYS A 56 4.72 2.90 8.23
C LYS A 56 3.53 2.10 8.73
N GLY A 57 3.73 1.14 9.64
CA GLY A 57 2.63 0.35 10.18
C GLY A 57 1.67 1.12 11.09
N GLU A 58 2.03 2.34 11.53
CA GLU A 58 1.06 3.24 12.19
C GLU A 58 -0.14 3.53 11.28
N MET A 59 0.02 3.42 9.95
CA MET A 59 -1.06 3.56 8.98
C MET A 59 -2.19 2.53 9.22
N VAL A 60 -1.85 1.27 9.50
CA VAL A 60 -2.85 0.22 9.70
C VAL A 60 -3.34 0.14 11.15
N GLU A 61 -2.52 0.56 12.12
CA GLU A 61 -2.91 0.70 13.52
C GLU A 61 -3.97 1.78 13.73
N ALA A 62 -3.98 2.81 12.89
CA ALA A 62 -4.95 3.91 12.94
C ALA A 62 -6.33 3.53 12.38
N LEU A 63 -6.48 2.36 11.74
CA LEU A 63 -7.74 1.96 11.14
C LEU A 63 -8.77 1.51 12.20
N PRO A 64 -10.06 1.87 12.02
CA PRO A 64 -11.13 1.25 12.80
C PRO A 64 -11.27 -0.23 12.44
N GLU A 65 -11.91 -1.02 13.30
CA GLU A 65 -12.20 -2.45 13.04
C GLU A 65 -13.05 -2.65 11.77
N SER A 66 -13.92 -1.70 11.43
CA SER A 66 -14.69 -1.70 10.19
C SER A 66 -13.90 -1.25 8.95
N GLY A 67 -12.62 -0.93 9.10
CA GLY A 67 -11.76 -0.41 8.05
C GLY A 67 -11.15 -1.50 7.17
N LEU A 68 -10.31 -1.07 6.23
CA LEU A 68 -9.56 -1.93 5.32
C LEU A 68 -8.08 -1.57 5.30
N ALA A 69 -7.21 -2.52 5.63
CA ALA A 69 -5.78 -2.43 5.43
C ALA A 69 -5.41 -3.10 4.10
N VAL A 70 -4.80 -2.35 3.18
CA VAL A 70 -4.27 -2.85 1.91
C VAL A 70 -2.75 -2.93 2.00
N LEU A 71 -2.22 -4.15 1.94
CA LEU A 71 -0.81 -4.43 2.20
C LEU A 71 -0.17 -5.14 1.01
N ASN A 72 1.04 -4.70 0.66
CA ASN A 72 1.85 -5.38 -0.36
C ASN A 72 2.32 -6.75 0.17
N ALA A 73 1.94 -7.80 -0.54
CA ALA A 73 2.26 -9.19 -0.23
C ALA A 73 3.72 -9.54 -0.58
N ASP A 74 4.34 -8.78 -1.48
CA ASP A 74 5.69 -9.00 -2.01
C ASP A 74 6.77 -8.39 -1.10
N ASP A 75 6.39 -7.46 -0.21
CA ASP A 75 7.28 -6.86 0.78
C ASP A 75 7.04 -7.50 2.17
N PRO A 76 7.99 -8.31 2.69
CA PRO A 76 7.82 -9.01 3.97
C PRO A 76 7.58 -8.09 5.17
N LEU A 77 8.14 -6.87 5.16
CA LEU A 77 7.97 -5.92 6.26
C LEU A 77 6.57 -5.30 6.22
N VAL A 78 6.04 -5.03 5.03
CA VAL A 78 4.66 -4.58 4.83
C VAL A 78 3.68 -5.68 5.18
N ARG A 79 3.88 -6.89 4.65
CA ARG A 79 3.05 -8.06 4.98
C ARG A 79 3.04 -8.35 6.47
N GLY A 80 4.18 -8.18 7.14
CA GLY A 80 4.31 -8.29 8.61
C GLY A 80 3.49 -7.27 9.41
N MET A 81 2.87 -6.27 8.78
CA MET A 81 1.96 -5.32 9.43
C MET A 81 0.54 -5.87 9.63
N ALA A 82 0.15 -6.94 8.93
CA ALA A 82 -1.18 -7.56 9.05
C ALA A 82 -1.65 -7.79 10.50
N PRO A 83 -0.85 -8.36 11.42
CA PRO A 83 -1.27 -8.58 12.81
C PRO A 83 -1.39 -7.29 13.65
N ARG A 84 -1.01 -6.12 13.13
CA ARG A 84 -1.05 -4.82 13.86
C ARG A 84 -2.42 -4.14 13.78
N THR A 85 -3.40 -4.73 13.09
CA THR A 85 -4.74 -4.15 12.94
C THR A 85 -5.82 -5.19 13.19
N ARG A 86 -7.00 -4.71 13.59
CA ARG A 86 -8.25 -5.51 13.62
C ARG A 86 -9.11 -5.30 12.38
N ALA A 87 -8.74 -4.34 11.53
CA ALA A 87 -9.39 -4.10 10.26
C ALA A 87 -9.28 -5.33 9.36
N ARG A 88 -10.15 -5.43 8.35
CA ARG A 88 -9.97 -6.41 7.28
C ARG A 88 -8.63 -6.15 6.60
N VAL A 89 -7.83 -7.20 6.40
CA VAL A 89 -6.60 -7.13 5.60
C VAL A 89 -6.91 -7.64 4.20
N LEU A 90 -6.46 -6.88 3.19
CA LEU A 90 -6.43 -7.29 1.79
C LEU A 90 -5.00 -7.21 1.28
N LEU A 91 -4.55 -8.31 0.68
CA LEU A 91 -3.20 -8.40 0.11
C LEU A 91 -3.23 -8.08 -1.38
N PHE A 92 -2.27 -7.28 -1.84
CA PHE A 92 -2.00 -7.04 -3.26
C PHE A 92 -0.55 -7.37 -3.60
N GLY A 93 -0.26 -7.67 -4.87
CA GLY A 93 1.10 -7.93 -5.33
C GLY A 93 1.17 -8.99 -6.42
N GLU A 94 2.31 -9.66 -6.53
CA GLU A 94 2.54 -10.80 -7.40
C GLU A 94 2.52 -12.14 -6.64
N ALA A 95 2.67 -12.09 -5.31
CA ALA A 95 2.63 -13.26 -4.43
C ALA A 95 1.36 -14.09 -4.61
N ASP A 96 1.51 -15.41 -4.48
CA ASP A 96 0.43 -16.33 -4.82
C ASP A 96 -0.82 -16.18 -3.94
N ASP A 97 -0.66 -15.73 -2.70
CA ASP A 97 -1.76 -15.53 -1.77
C ASP A 97 -2.34 -14.10 -1.77
N ALA A 98 -1.91 -13.23 -2.71
CA ALA A 98 -2.51 -11.92 -2.88
C ALA A 98 -3.94 -12.02 -3.46
N GLU A 99 -4.90 -11.30 -2.85
CA GLU A 99 -6.29 -11.22 -3.34
C GLU A 99 -6.40 -10.39 -4.63
N VAL A 100 -5.60 -9.33 -4.73
CA VAL A 100 -5.47 -8.51 -5.93
C VAL A 100 -4.08 -8.74 -6.52
N ARG A 101 -4.01 -9.55 -7.57
CA ARG A 101 -2.76 -10.13 -8.06
C ARG A 101 -2.46 -9.73 -9.49
N ALA A 102 -1.20 -9.38 -9.76
CA ALA A 102 -0.68 -9.29 -11.12
C ALA A 102 -0.01 -10.62 -11.49
N GLU A 103 -0.39 -11.20 -12.63
CA GLU A 103 0.19 -12.43 -13.16
C GLU A 103 0.83 -12.21 -14.52
N ASN A 104 1.87 -13.00 -14.82
CA ASN A 104 2.56 -12.98 -16.11
C ASN A 104 3.02 -11.57 -16.48
N VAL A 105 3.63 -10.87 -15.52
CA VAL A 105 4.13 -9.51 -15.72
C VAL A 105 5.22 -9.53 -16.78
N THR A 106 5.04 -8.68 -17.79
CA THR A 106 5.97 -8.50 -18.90
C THR A 106 6.07 -7.02 -19.24
N LEU A 107 7.15 -6.60 -19.89
CA LEU A 107 7.25 -5.27 -20.48
C LEU A 107 7.00 -5.36 -21.98
N THR A 108 6.20 -4.45 -22.52
CA THR A 108 6.14 -4.21 -23.97
C THR A 108 7.47 -3.68 -24.49
N ASP A 109 7.66 -3.65 -25.81
CA ASP A 109 8.84 -3.07 -26.45
C ASP A 109 9.08 -1.59 -26.09
N THR A 110 8.03 -0.91 -25.63
CA THR A 110 8.10 0.49 -25.16
C THR A 110 8.38 0.62 -23.66
N GLY A 111 8.61 -0.50 -22.96
CA GLY A 111 8.86 -0.52 -21.51
C GLY A 111 7.61 -0.39 -20.64
N ARG A 112 6.41 -0.56 -21.21
CA ARG A 112 5.15 -0.50 -20.46
C ARG A 112 4.78 -1.87 -19.89
N PRO A 113 4.44 -1.98 -18.59
CA PRO A 113 3.98 -3.23 -18.02
C PRO A 113 2.68 -3.74 -18.63
N ARG A 114 2.65 -5.05 -18.92
CA ARG A 114 1.48 -5.83 -19.32
C ARG A 114 1.38 -7.05 -18.41
N PHE A 115 0.19 -7.31 -17.89
CA PHE A 115 -0.06 -8.43 -16.98
C PHE A 115 -1.54 -8.82 -17.00
N LEU A 116 -1.86 -10.00 -16.50
CA LEU A 116 -3.23 -10.41 -16.17
C LEU A 116 -3.53 -9.95 -14.75
N LEU A 117 -4.47 -9.01 -14.60
CA LEU A 117 -4.97 -8.61 -13.29
C LEU A 117 -6.01 -9.63 -12.82
N ARG A 118 -5.82 -10.18 -11.64
CA ARG A 118 -6.84 -10.95 -10.90
C ARG A 118 -7.32 -10.18 -9.69
N THR A 119 -8.63 -10.20 -9.48
CA THR A 119 -9.29 -9.66 -8.29
C THR A 119 -10.34 -10.66 -7.80
N PRO A 120 -10.89 -10.48 -6.59
CA PRO A 120 -12.00 -11.30 -6.11
C PRO A 120 -13.27 -11.22 -6.98
N THR A 121 -13.38 -10.24 -7.88
CA THR A 121 -14.56 -9.99 -8.71
C THR A 121 -14.35 -10.31 -10.20
N GLY A 122 -13.14 -10.70 -10.61
CA GLY A 122 -12.87 -11.09 -12.00
C GLY A 122 -11.40 -11.00 -12.38
N CYS A 123 -11.13 -11.23 -13.67
CA CYS A 123 -9.80 -11.10 -14.22
C CYS A 123 -9.82 -10.44 -15.60
N GLY A 124 -8.73 -9.76 -15.96
CA GLY A 124 -8.60 -9.12 -17.27
C GLY A 124 -7.16 -8.69 -17.57
N GLU A 125 -6.82 -8.64 -18.86
CA GLU A 125 -5.51 -8.13 -19.28
C GLU A 125 -5.41 -6.62 -19.05
N VAL A 126 -4.30 -6.19 -18.47
CA VAL A 126 -3.97 -4.79 -18.23
C VAL A 126 -2.67 -4.46 -18.96
N THR A 127 -2.65 -3.33 -19.64
CA THR A 127 -1.42 -2.68 -20.10
C THR A 127 -1.38 -1.28 -19.51
N LEU A 128 -0.39 -1.01 -18.65
CA LEU A 128 -0.27 0.29 -18.02
C LEU A 128 0.19 1.34 -19.04
N ARG A 129 -0.23 2.59 -18.83
CA ARG A 129 0.27 3.75 -19.59
C ARG A 129 1.47 4.41 -18.91
N LEU A 130 2.19 3.65 -18.09
CA LEU A 130 3.39 4.04 -17.34
C LEU A 130 4.56 3.14 -17.74
N TYR A 131 5.78 3.54 -17.39
CA TYR A 131 7.00 2.83 -17.75
C TYR A 131 7.66 2.20 -16.53
N GLY A 132 8.10 0.96 -16.68
CA GLY A 132 8.80 0.22 -15.63
C GLY A 132 7.87 -0.63 -14.77
N GLU A 133 8.40 -1.77 -14.37
CA GLU A 133 7.70 -2.84 -13.65
C GLU A 133 7.26 -2.44 -12.24
N HIS A 134 8.00 -1.54 -11.58
CA HIS A 134 7.68 -0.98 -10.26
C HIS A 134 6.35 -0.21 -10.16
N HIS A 135 5.61 -0.08 -11.26
CA HIS A 135 4.24 0.44 -11.27
C HIS A 135 3.18 -0.67 -11.17
N VAL A 136 3.59 -1.94 -11.13
CA VAL A 136 2.70 -3.09 -10.96
C VAL A 136 2.40 -3.33 -9.47
N SER A 137 3.44 -3.38 -8.62
CA SER A 137 3.32 -3.49 -7.16
C SER A 137 4.41 -2.74 -6.39
#